data_AF-A0AAP8LA47-F1
#
_entry.id   AF-A0AAP8LA47-F1
#
_cell.length_a   1.000
_cell.length_b   1.000
_cell.length_c   1.000
_cell.angle_alpha   90.00
_cell.angle_beta   90.00
_cell.angle_gamma   90.00
#
_symmetry.space_group_name_H-M   'P 1'
#
loop_
_entity.id
_entity.type
_entity.pdbx_description
1 polymer ?
#
loop_
_entity_poly.entity_id
_entity_poly.type
_entity_poly.pdbx_seq_one_letter_code
_entity_poly.pdbx_strand_id
1 'polypeptide(L)'
;AHKNLKLVVIGDYTEMSKSDKGAYQRNVREIAKRLKDRCIMLGSIPPEKMHCYYPLADLVVIPSQFQDPFCMVAIEAMGAGKPVLVSTRGGMT
;
A
#
# COMPACT_ATOMS: atom_id res chain seq x y z
N ALA A 1 -10.19 0.57 -20.14
CA ALA A 1 -9.18 0.11 -19.15
C ALA A 1 -7.88 0.89 -19.36
N HIS A 2 -7.29 1.43 -18.29
CA HIS A 2 -6.07 2.24 -18.36
C HIS A 2 -4.84 1.34 -18.57
N LYS A 3 -4.27 1.34 -19.78
CA LYS A 3 -3.17 0.43 -20.16
C LYS A 3 -1.81 0.79 -19.53
N ASN A 4 -1.66 2.02 -19.05
CA ASN A 4 -0.39 2.55 -18.54
C ASN A 4 -0.36 2.63 -17.01
N LEU A 5 -1.22 1.89 -16.31
CA LEU A 5 -1.31 1.90 -14.85
C LEU A 5 -0.97 0.52 -14.28
N LYS A 6 -0.03 0.51 -13.34
CA LYS A 6 0.39 -0.68 -12.60
C LYS A 6 0.30 -0.38 -11.10
N LEU A 7 -0.38 -1.25 -10.37
CA LEU A 7 -0.50 -1.19 -8.92
C LEU A 7 0.63 -2.01 -8.30
N VAL A 8 1.36 -1.43 -7.37
CA VAL A 8 2.35 -2.14 -6.56
C VAL A 8 1.91 -2.07 -5.10
N VAL A 9 1.71 -3.24 -4.49
CA VAL A 9 1.31 -3.37 -3.09
C VAL A 9 2.52 -3.82 -2.27
N ILE A 10 2.94 -2.99 -1.33
CA ILE A 10 4.05 -3.23 -0.41
C ILE A 10 3.46 -3.34 1.00
N GLY A 11 3.88 -4.37 1.74
CA GLY A 11 3.38 -4.68 3.07
C GLY A 11 3.07 -6.17 3.24
N ASP A 12 2.94 -6.60 4.49
CA ASP A 12 2.59 -7.98 4.82
C ASP A 12 1.17 -8.32 4.32
N TYR A 13 1.09 -9.36 3.50
CA TYR A 13 -0.16 -9.99 3.06
C TYR A 13 -0.12 -11.51 3.25
N THR A 14 0.73 -12.04 4.12
CA THR A 14 1.00 -13.49 4.24
C THR A 14 0.14 -14.21 5.28
N GLU A 15 -0.68 -13.49 6.05
CA GLU A 15 -1.57 -14.06 7.06
C GLU A 15 -2.63 -14.98 6.44
N MET A 16 -2.72 -16.20 6.95
CA MET A 16 -3.64 -17.26 6.49
C MET A 16 -4.63 -17.70 7.55
N SER A 17 -4.50 -17.23 8.80
CA SER A 17 -5.42 -17.59 9.88
C SER A 17 -6.88 -17.19 9.58
N LYS A 18 -7.82 -17.75 10.35
CA LYS A 18 -9.24 -17.38 10.31
C LYS A 18 -9.56 -16.09 11.08
N SER A 19 -8.53 -15.35 11.52
CA SER A 19 -8.70 -14.04 12.15
C SER A 19 -9.24 -13.01 11.16
N ASP A 20 -9.75 -11.89 11.67
CA ASP A 20 -10.19 -10.76 10.84
C ASP A 20 -9.06 -10.27 9.92
N LYS A 21 -7.81 -10.23 10.42
CA LYS A 21 -6.62 -9.89 9.65
C LYS A 21 -6.44 -10.85 8.47
N GLY A 22 -6.52 -12.17 8.71
CA GLY A 22 -6.36 -13.19 7.68
C GLY A 22 -7.49 -13.18 6.65
N ALA A 23 -8.73 -12.94 7.08
CA ALA A 23 -9.89 -12.79 6.19
C ALA A 23 -9.75 -11.56 5.28
N TYR A 24 -9.32 -10.42 5.83
CA TYR A 24 -9.06 -9.20 5.06
C TYR A 24 -7.93 -9.41 4.03
N GLN A 25 -6.79 -9.94 4.45
CA GLN A 25 -5.67 -10.19 3.52
C GLN A 25 -6.06 -11.19 2.43
N ARG A 26 -6.91 -12.18 2.72
CA ARG A 26 -7.46 -13.09 1.70
C ARG A 26 -8.27 -12.34 0.64
N ASN A 27 -9.18 -11.47 1.07
CA ASN A 27 -9.96 -10.63 0.16
C ASN A 27 -9.06 -9.75 -0.72
N VAL A 28 -8.07 -9.08 -0.13
CA VAL A 28 -7.08 -8.27 -0.87
C VAL A 28 -6.35 -9.10 -1.92
N ARG A 29 -5.88 -10.31 -1.57
CA ARG A 29 -5.21 -11.23 -2.52
C ARG A 29 -6.16 -11.65 -3.66
N GLU A 30 -7.43 -11.90 -3.38
CA GLU A 30 -8.43 -12.26 -4.39
C GLU A 30 -8.71 -11.12 -5.36
N ILE A 31 -8.83 -9.88 -4.86
CA ILE A 31 -8.98 -8.68 -5.70
C ILE A 31 -7.72 -8.47 -6.54
N ALA A 32 -6.54 -8.56 -5.94
CA ALA A 32 -5.26 -8.41 -6.64
C ALA A 32 -5.11 -9.42 -7.80
N LYS A 33 -5.52 -10.68 -7.59
CA LYS A 33 -5.52 -11.71 -8.65
C LYS A 33 -6.38 -11.33 -9.86
N ARG A 34 -7.50 -10.62 -9.67
CA ARG A 34 -8.35 -10.14 -10.77
C ARG A 34 -7.66 -9.08 -11.63
N LEU A 35 -6.66 -8.39 -11.08
CA LEU A 35 -5.86 -7.39 -11.78
C LEU A 35 -4.71 -8.00 -12.61
N LYS A 36 -4.43 -9.30 -12.46
CA LYS A 36 -3.40 -10.04 -13.20
C LYS A 36 -2.04 -9.34 -13.13
N ASP A 37 -1.40 -9.13 -14.28
CA ASP A 37 -0.11 -8.48 -14.48
C ASP A 37 -0.08 -6.99 -14.12
N ARG A 38 -1.25 -6.38 -13.88
CA ARG A 38 -1.37 -4.98 -13.47
C ARG A 38 -1.28 -4.78 -11.96
N CYS A 39 -1.19 -5.84 -11.16
CA CYS A 39 -0.94 -5.75 -9.73
C CYS A 39 0.28 -6.61 -9.36
N ILE A 40 1.25 -5.99 -8.70
CA ILE A 40 2.43 -6.67 -8.15
C ILE A 40 2.35 -6.56 -6.63
N MET A 41 2.24 -7.70 -5.96
CA MET A 41 2.34 -7.75 -4.50
C MET A 41 3.78 -8.12 -4.14
N LEU A 42 4.54 -7.18 -3.56
CA LEU A 42 5.98 -7.36 -3.27
C LEU A 42 6.25 -7.96 -1.89
N GLY A 43 5.32 -7.78 -0.96
CA GLY A 43 5.43 -8.28 0.41
C GLY A 43 6.04 -7.24 1.33
N SER A 44 6.45 -7.69 2.52
CA SER A 44 7.12 -6.83 3.48
C SER A 44 8.52 -6.45 2.99
N ILE A 45 8.79 -5.16 2.93
CA ILE A 45 10.12 -4.61 2.65
C ILE A 45 10.68 -4.05 3.96
N PRO A 46 11.97 -4.30 4.27
CA PRO A 46 12.61 -3.68 5.43
C PRO A 46 12.51 -2.15 5.36
N PRO A 47 12.18 -1.46 6.47
CA PRO A 47 12.04 0.00 6.48
C PRO A 47 13.24 0.74 5.87
N GLU A 48 14.46 0.26 6.12
CA GLU A 48 15.68 0.88 5.58
C GLU A 48 15.75 0.86 4.04
N LYS A 49 15.01 -0.03 3.39
CA LYS A 49 14.96 -0.17 1.91
C LYS A 49 13.75 0.52 1.28
N MET A 50 12.79 0.99 2.07
CA MET A 50 11.54 1.54 1.55
C MET A 50 11.78 2.80 0.68
N HIS A 51 12.80 3.59 1.03
CA HIS A 51 13.20 4.78 0.27
C HIS A 51 13.53 4.47 -1.21
N CYS A 52 13.98 3.26 -1.54
CA CYS A 52 14.25 2.84 -2.91
C CYS A 52 12.98 2.65 -3.76
N TYR A 53 11.83 2.46 -3.12
CA TYR A 53 10.57 2.14 -3.80
C TYR A 53 9.73 3.37 -4.11
N TYR A 54 9.76 4.42 -3.28
CA TYR A 54 9.00 5.65 -3.55
C TYR A 54 9.33 6.28 -4.93
N PRO A 55 10.60 6.36 -5.38
CA PRO A 55 10.94 6.88 -6.70
C PRO A 55 10.19 6.24 -7.87
N LEU A 56 9.84 4.95 -7.73
CA LEU A 56 9.12 4.18 -8.76
C LEU A 56 7.64 4.59 -8.90
N ALA A 57 7.08 5.25 -7.88
CA ALA A 57 5.68 5.63 -7.86
C ALA A 57 5.47 7.01 -8.51
N ASP A 58 4.44 7.09 -9.37
CA ASP A 58 3.84 8.35 -9.82
C ASP A 58 2.85 8.90 -8.78
N LEU A 59 2.27 8.03 -7.95
CA LEU A 59 1.33 8.35 -6.87
C LEU A 59 1.44 7.29 -5.77
N VAL A 60 1.48 7.73 -4.51
CA VAL A 60 1.42 6.84 -3.34
C VAL A 60 0.02 6.90 -2.76
N VAL A 61 -0.61 5.74 -2.58
CA VAL A 61 -1.97 5.63 -2.03
C VAL A 61 -1.93 4.93 -0.68
N ILE A 62 -2.49 5.57 0.35
CA ILE A 62 -2.52 5.06 1.73
C ILE A 62 -3.99 4.96 2.18
N PRO A 63 -4.68 3.86 1.86
CA PRO A 63 -6.11 3.69 2.11
C PRO A 63 -6.38 3.15 3.53
N SER A 64 -5.76 3.75 4.56
CA SER A 64 -5.87 3.24 5.93
C SER A 64 -7.32 3.19 6.40
N GLN A 65 -7.69 2.09 7.06
CA GLN A 65 -8.95 1.93 7.79
C GLN A 65 -8.79 2.23 9.29
N PHE A 66 -7.55 2.20 9.78
CA PHE A 66 -7.20 2.47 11.17
C PHE A 66 -6.92 3.96 11.39
N GLN A 67 -7.11 4.44 12.62
CA GLN A 67 -6.72 5.79 13.01
C GLN A 67 -5.20 5.86 13.13
N ASP A 68 -4.54 6.30 12.06
CA ASP A 68 -3.09 6.48 12.02
C ASP A 68 -2.73 7.89 12.53
N PRO A 69 -2.18 8.03 13.75
CA PRO A 69 -1.99 9.34 14.36
C PRO A 69 -0.94 10.20 13.66
N PHE A 70 -0.03 9.62 12.86
CA PHE A 70 1.07 10.36 12.25
C PHE A 70 1.41 9.94 10.82
N CYS A 71 1.04 8.73 10.40
CA CYS A 71 1.23 8.19 9.05
C CYS A 71 2.63 8.43 8.47
N MET A 72 3.64 7.79 9.07
CA MET A 72 5.04 7.89 8.63
C MET A 72 5.21 7.65 7.12
N VAL A 73 4.46 6.70 6.56
CA VAL A 73 4.49 6.37 5.13
C VAL A 73 4.14 7.58 4.26
N ALA A 74 3.21 8.43 4.68
CA ALA A 74 2.85 9.64 3.95
C ALA A 74 3.99 10.66 3.97
N ILE A 75 4.61 10.86 5.13
CA ILE A 75 5.75 11.77 5.31
C ILE A 75 6.96 11.30 4.48
N GLU A 76 7.26 10.01 4.50
CA GLU A 76 8.34 9.42 3.70
C GLU A 76 8.09 9.59 2.20
N ALA A 77 6.86 9.35 1.74
CA ALA A 77 6.47 9.55 0.35
C ALA A 77 6.57 11.03 -0.08
N MET A 78 6.08 11.95 0.76
CA MET A 78 6.19 13.39 0.52
C MET A 78 7.66 13.85 0.51
N GLY A 79 8.49 13.33 1.43
CA GLY A 79 9.93 13.58 1.46
C GLY A 79 10.66 13.06 0.23
N ALA A 80 10.16 11.99 -0.40
CA ALA A 80 10.61 11.49 -1.69
C ALA A 80 10.03 12.28 -2.90
N GLY A 81 9.32 13.39 -2.65
CA GLY A 81 8.73 14.25 -3.68
C GLY A 81 7.55 13.62 -4.39
N LYS A 82 6.87 12.64 -3.78
CA LYS A 82 5.76 11.91 -4.40
C LYS A 82 4.41 12.46 -3.95
N PRO A 83 3.45 12.63 -4.88
CA PRO A 83 2.09 12.97 -4.48
C PRO A 83 1.50 11.81 -3.67
N VAL A 84 0.71 12.17 -2.66
CA VAL A 84 0.09 11.23 -1.72
C VAL A 84 -1.42 11.37 -1.77
N LEU A 85 -2.12 10.26 -1.97
CA LEU A 85 -3.57 10.13 -1.78
C LEU A 85 -3.81 9.27 -0.53
N VAL A 86 -4.42 9.85 0.48
CA VAL A 86 -4.56 9.23 1.81
C VAL A 86 -6.00 9.29 2.30
N SER A 87 -6.43 8.27 3.03
CA SER A 87 -7.71 8.32 3.75
C SER A 87 -7.66 9.37 4.86
N THR A 88 -8.73 10.14 5.06
CA THR A 88 -8.85 11.08 6.18
C THR A 88 -9.05 10.32 7.50
N ARG A 89 -7.95 9.87 8.13
CA ARG A 89 -7.92 9.05 9.34
C ARG A 89 -6.78 9.49 10.25
N GLY A 90 -7.06 9.58 11.55
CA GLY A 90 -6.06 9.92 12.56
C GLY A 90 -5.48 11.31 12.33
N GLY A 91 -4.16 11.43 12.20
CA GLY A 91 -3.45 12.69 11.95
C GLY A 91 -3.52 13.19 10.50
N MET A 92 -4.10 12.41 9.59
CA MET A 92 -4.35 12.82 8.21
C MET A 92 -5.79 13.33 8.13
N THR A 93 -6.01 14.64 8.31
CA THR A 93 -7.33 15.30 8.27
C THR A 93 -7.38 16.40 7.24
#